data_AF-A0AAU1BPM3-F1
#
_entry.id   AF-A0AAU1BPM3-F1
#
_cell.length_a   1.000
_cell.length_b   1.000
_cell.length_c   1.000
_cell.angle_alpha   90.00
_cell.angle_beta   90.00
_cell.angle_gamma   90.00
#
_symmetry.space_group_name_H-M   'P 1'
#
loop_
_entity.id
_entity.type
_entity.pdbx_description
1 polymer ?
#
loop_
_entity_poly.entity_id
_entity_poly.type
_entity_poly.pdbx_seq_one_letter_code
_entity_poly.pdbx_strand_id
1 'polypeptide(L)'
;MLEEVERWLSRRSWSAAERPIERILAAKQRTGTTVSVVLPALDEEATVGDIVAAIRRELMTDSVPLVDELVVIDSGSTDRTAEVAAKAGARVVHRDAILPRIPALPGKGEVLWRSLLVTSGDVVCFIDADLKDFDAGFVSGIVGPLLTDPDVDFVKAMYDRPFGADSPFGETASQGGRVTELVARPLLNLHWPQLAGIVQPLGGEYAARRSLLERLPFPVGYGVELALLVDALHTVGLDALAQVDVGVRRHRHQDGPALGRMAAAIYRTAQLRLSRGHLVRPELTQFERGEHGFVPHTYAVDTEERPPMRDIEEYAVHRAA
;
A
#
# COMPACT_ATOMS: atom_id res chain seq x y z
N MET A 1 20.38 1.88 -16.18
CA MET A 1 19.62 0.93 -15.34
C MET A 1 20.23 -0.46 -15.57
N LEU A 2 19.97 -1.47 -14.74
CA LEU A 2 20.41 -2.83 -15.07
C LEU A 2 19.62 -3.34 -16.30
N GLU A 3 20.28 -4.08 -17.19
CA GLU A 3 19.66 -4.60 -18.43
C GLU A 3 18.47 -5.53 -18.12
N GLU A 4 18.54 -6.30 -17.03
CA GLU A 4 17.44 -7.15 -16.57
C GLU A 4 16.19 -6.33 -16.20
N VAL A 5 16.38 -5.12 -15.66
CA VAL A 5 15.28 -4.24 -15.22
C VAL A 5 14.65 -3.55 -16.43
N GLU A 6 15.45 -3.22 -17.45
CA GLU A 6 14.93 -2.72 -18.74
C GLU A 6 14.05 -3.78 -19.43
N ARG A 7 14.48 -5.05 -19.39
CA ARG A 7 13.68 -6.19 -19.87
C ARG A 7 12.47 -6.50 -19.00
N TRP A 8 12.55 -6.28 -17.70
CA TRP A 8 11.43 -6.41 -16.78
C TRP A 8 10.37 -5.34 -17.06
N LEU A 9 10.77 -4.08 -17.23
CA LEU A 9 9.87 -2.96 -17.50
C LEU A 9 8.95 -3.23 -18.70
N SER A 10 9.50 -3.77 -19.79
CA SER A 10 8.71 -4.08 -21.00
C SER A 10 7.77 -5.27 -20.87
N ARG A 11 8.05 -6.21 -19.95
CA ARG A 11 7.26 -7.43 -19.76
C ARG A 11 6.31 -7.39 -18.57
N ARG A 12 6.58 -6.54 -17.59
CA ARG A 12 5.92 -6.48 -16.27
C ARG A 12 5.36 -5.09 -15.93
N SER A 13 5.30 -4.19 -16.91
CA SER A 13 4.54 -2.95 -16.81
C SER A 13 3.42 -2.96 -17.85
N TRP A 14 2.20 -2.65 -17.42
CA TRP A 14 1.01 -2.62 -18.29
C TRP A 14 0.18 -1.38 -17.99
N SER A 15 -0.72 -1.01 -18.89
CA SER A 15 -1.87 -0.15 -18.58
C SER A 15 -3.07 -0.98 -18.13
N ALA A 16 -3.90 -0.43 -17.23
CA ALA A 16 -5.17 -1.06 -16.85
C ALA A 16 -6.05 -1.41 -18.08
N ALA A 17 -5.97 -0.62 -19.16
CA ALA A 17 -6.71 -0.85 -20.39
C ALA A 17 -6.28 -2.12 -21.16
N GLU A 18 -5.07 -2.64 -20.94
CA GLU A 18 -4.55 -3.83 -21.64
C GLU A 18 -5.19 -5.15 -21.16
N ARG A 19 -5.89 -5.12 -20.02
CA ARG A 19 -6.61 -6.28 -19.48
C ARG A 19 -8.09 -5.90 -19.27
N PRO A 20 -8.93 -5.98 -20.32
CA PRO A 20 -10.36 -5.72 -20.22
C PRO A 20 -11.03 -6.57 -19.14
N ILE A 21 -12.07 -6.03 -18.51
CA ILE A 21 -12.73 -6.63 -17.35
C ILE A 21 -13.24 -8.05 -17.64
N GLU A 22 -13.70 -8.32 -18.87
CA GLU A 22 -14.21 -9.63 -19.29
C GLU A 22 -13.11 -10.69 -19.24
N ARG A 23 -11.89 -10.33 -19.63
CA ARG A 23 -10.73 -11.24 -19.56
C ARG A 23 -10.35 -11.55 -18.12
N ILE A 24 -10.40 -10.54 -17.24
CA ILE A 24 -10.11 -10.68 -15.82
C ILE A 24 -11.15 -11.61 -15.17
N LEU A 25 -12.44 -11.36 -15.38
CA LEU A 25 -13.53 -12.15 -14.84
C LEU A 25 -13.50 -13.60 -15.35
N ALA A 26 -13.24 -13.83 -16.64
CA ALA A 26 -13.11 -15.17 -17.20
C ALA A 26 -11.96 -15.95 -16.54
N ALA A 27 -10.84 -15.30 -16.25
CA ALA A 27 -9.71 -15.94 -15.57
C ALA A 27 -10.00 -16.20 -14.08
N LYS A 28 -10.68 -15.27 -13.39
CA LYS A 28 -11.18 -15.46 -12.03
C LYS A 28 -12.09 -16.69 -11.95
N GLN A 29 -13.10 -16.76 -12.83
CA GLN A 29 -14.04 -17.88 -12.88
C GLN A 29 -13.34 -19.21 -13.16
N ARG A 30 -12.38 -19.23 -14.09
CA ARG A 30 -11.62 -20.44 -14.43
C ARG A 30 -10.75 -20.96 -13.28
N THR A 31 -10.19 -20.07 -12.47
CA THR A 31 -9.26 -20.43 -11.40
C THR A 31 -9.94 -20.58 -10.04
N GLY A 32 -11.12 -19.99 -9.85
CA GLY A 32 -11.79 -19.89 -8.56
C GLY A 32 -11.12 -18.91 -7.59
N THR A 33 -10.14 -18.13 -8.05
CA THR A 33 -9.38 -17.19 -7.22
C THR A 33 -10.29 -16.10 -6.68
N THR A 34 -10.21 -15.83 -5.37
CA THR A 34 -10.99 -14.80 -4.67
C THR A 34 -10.17 -13.54 -4.38
N VAL A 35 -10.83 -12.39 -4.30
CA VAL A 35 -10.22 -11.07 -4.15
C VAL A 35 -10.77 -10.33 -2.94
N SER A 36 -9.87 -9.99 -2.02
CA SER A 36 -10.09 -9.07 -0.92
C SER A 36 -9.66 -7.66 -1.29
N VAL A 37 -10.51 -6.66 -1.05
CA VAL A 37 -10.08 -5.26 -1.05
C VAL A 37 -10.07 -4.73 0.37
N VAL A 38 -8.96 -4.12 0.76
CA VAL A 38 -8.69 -3.58 2.09
C VAL A 38 -8.39 -2.10 2.00
N LEU A 39 -9.10 -1.30 2.79
CA LEU A 39 -8.87 0.12 2.97
C LEU A 39 -8.39 0.38 4.40
N PRO A 40 -7.09 0.64 4.64
CA PRO A 40 -6.63 1.18 5.90
C PRO A 40 -7.14 2.63 6.05
N ALA A 41 -7.82 2.95 7.15
CA ALA A 41 -8.40 4.28 7.35
C ALA A 41 -8.03 4.87 8.71
N LEU A 42 -7.70 6.16 8.73
CA LEU A 42 -7.49 6.97 9.94
C LEU A 42 -7.93 8.41 9.63
N ASP A 43 -9.09 8.80 10.16
CA ASP A 43 -9.67 10.14 9.95
C ASP A 43 -9.84 10.52 8.46
N GLU A 44 -10.55 9.66 7.71
CA GLU A 44 -10.83 9.77 6.28
C GLU A 44 -12.34 9.81 5.96
N GLU A 45 -13.17 10.40 6.84
CA GLU A 45 -14.62 10.50 6.64
C GLU A 45 -15.03 11.19 5.33
N ALA A 46 -14.15 12.05 4.79
CA ALA A 46 -14.39 12.83 3.59
C ALA A 46 -14.27 12.04 2.28
N THR A 47 -13.61 10.86 2.29
CA THR A 47 -13.26 10.12 1.06
C THR A 47 -13.63 8.64 1.13
N VAL A 48 -13.53 8.00 2.30
CA VAL A 48 -13.72 6.54 2.42
C VAL A 48 -15.08 6.07 1.91
N GLY A 49 -16.14 6.85 2.13
CA GLY A 49 -17.50 6.51 1.69
C GLY A 49 -17.62 6.42 0.17
N ASP A 50 -17.04 7.36 -0.55
CA ASP A 50 -17.10 7.42 -2.02
C ASP A 50 -16.29 6.28 -2.64
N ILE A 51 -15.11 5.98 -2.08
CA ILE A 51 -14.26 4.86 -2.52
C ILE A 51 -15.01 3.53 -2.34
N VAL A 52 -15.60 3.29 -1.17
CA VAL A 52 -16.39 2.08 -0.88
C VAL A 52 -17.59 1.97 -1.83
N ALA A 53 -18.32 3.06 -2.03
CA ALA A 53 -19.48 3.09 -2.91
C ALA A 53 -19.11 2.78 -4.36
N ALA A 54 -17.98 3.32 -4.85
CA ALA A 54 -17.47 3.04 -6.19
C ALA A 54 -17.12 1.56 -6.38
N ILE A 55 -16.32 0.98 -5.47
CA ILE A 55 -15.94 -0.43 -5.53
C ILE A 55 -17.18 -1.33 -5.52
N ARG A 56 -18.15 -1.06 -4.63
CA ARG A 56 -19.37 -1.87 -4.55
C ARG A 56 -20.21 -1.78 -5.82
N ARG A 57 -20.38 -0.57 -6.35
CA ARG A 57 -21.21 -0.31 -7.53
C ARG A 57 -20.62 -0.92 -8.80
N GLU A 58 -19.30 -0.95 -8.92
CA GLU A 58 -18.63 -1.26 -10.19
C GLU A 58 -17.96 -2.63 -10.21
N LEU A 59 -17.56 -3.18 -9.04
CA LEU A 59 -16.76 -4.40 -8.96
C LEU A 59 -17.35 -5.49 -8.04
N MET A 60 -18.53 -5.26 -7.46
CA MET A 60 -19.24 -6.21 -6.60
C MET A 60 -20.69 -6.43 -7.03
N THR A 61 -20.95 -6.39 -8.35
CA THR A 61 -22.27 -6.64 -8.93
C THR A 61 -22.36 -8.06 -9.50
N ASP A 62 -23.58 -8.52 -9.80
CA ASP A 62 -23.77 -9.81 -10.48
C ASP A 62 -23.10 -9.86 -11.86
N SER A 63 -23.00 -8.71 -12.55
CA SER A 63 -22.35 -8.60 -13.86
C SER A 63 -20.83 -8.46 -13.76
N VAL A 64 -20.32 -7.88 -12.68
CA VAL A 64 -18.89 -7.70 -12.42
C VAL A 64 -18.57 -8.16 -11.00
N PRO A 65 -18.57 -9.48 -10.72
CA PRO A 65 -18.28 -10.02 -9.40
C PRO A 65 -16.75 -10.15 -9.21
N LEU A 66 -16.02 -9.04 -9.37
CA LEU A 66 -14.56 -9.06 -9.29
C LEU A 66 -14.08 -9.14 -7.84
N VAL A 67 -14.63 -8.32 -6.96
CA VAL A 67 -14.27 -8.22 -5.53
C VAL A 67 -15.24 -9.05 -4.70
N ASP A 68 -14.72 -9.96 -3.90
CA ASP A 68 -15.51 -10.88 -3.07
C ASP A 68 -15.75 -10.32 -1.66
N GLU A 69 -14.77 -9.60 -1.13
CA GLU A 69 -14.85 -8.96 0.17
C GLU A 69 -14.23 -7.56 0.15
N LEU A 70 -14.92 -6.61 0.78
CA LEU A 70 -14.48 -5.22 0.92
C LEU A 70 -14.46 -4.85 2.40
N VAL A 71 -13.26 -4.62 2.93
CA VAL A 71 -13.02 -4.42 4.36
C VAL A 71 -12.33 -3.07 4.58
N VAL A 72 -12.90 -2.26 5.45
CA VAL A 72 -12.24 -1.07 5.98
C VAL A 72 -11.68 -1.41 7.35
N ILE A 73 -10.37 -1.25 7.53
CA ILE A 73 -9.75 -1.43 8.84
C ILE A 73 -9.53 -0.05 9.44
N ASP A 74 -10.29 0.24 10.50
CA ASP A 74 -10.21 1.51 11.20
C ASP A 74 -9.03 1.49 12.18
N SER A 75 -8.13 2.46 12.01
CA SER A 75 -6.92 2.64 12.80
C SER A 75 -7.13 3.51 14.04
N GLY A 76 -8.36 3.55 14.56
CA GLY A 76 -8.73 4.39 15.71
C GLY A 76 -9.03 5.83 15.28
N SER A 77 -9.82 5.98 14.22
CA SER A 77 -10.33 7.29 13.80
C SER A 77 -11.16 7.94 14.91
N THR A 78 -11.10 9.27 14.97
CA THR A 78 -11.82 10.13 15.91
C THR A 78 -12.97 10.88 15.25
N ASP A 79 -13.05 10.82 13.92
CA ASP A 79 -14.13 11.34 13.08
C ASP A 79 -15.19 10.26 12.74
N ARG A 80 -16.02 10.49 11.71
CA ARG A 80 -17.08 9.57 11.29
C ARG A 80 -16.63 8.54 10.25
N THR A 81 -15.32 8.30 10.08
CA THR A 81 -14.75 7.35 9.10
C THR A 81 -15.46 5.99 9.13
N ALA A 82 -15.56 5.37 10.31
CA ALA A 82 -16.16 4.06 10.47
C ALA A 82 -17.66 4.06 10.11
N GLU A 83 -18.40 5.10 10.51
CA GLU A 83 -19.83 5.24 10.23
C GLU A 83 -20.08 5.40 8.72
N VAL A 84 -19.33 6.29 8.06
CA VAL A 84 -19.48 6.58 6.63
C VAL A 84 -19.11 5.37 5.79
N ALA A 85 -18.02 4.67 6.12
CA ALA A 85 -17.61 3.43 5.46
C ALA A 85 -18.68 2.32 5.58
N ALA A 86 -19.22 2.11 6.79
CA ALA A 86 -20.26 1.11 7.03
C ALA A 86 -21.54 1.45 6.25
N LYS A 87 -21.95 2.72 6.24
CA LYS A 87 -23.11 3.21 5.49
C LYS A 87 -22.95 3.03 3.98
N ALA A 88 -21.73 3.19 3.46
CA ALA A 88 -21.42 2.92 2.06
C ALA A 88 -21.38 1.42 1.72
N GLY A 89 -21.41 0.54 2.74
CA GLY A 89 -21.55 -0.90 2.60
C GLY A 89 -20.25 -1.70 2.77
N ALA A 90 -19.17 -1.11 3.31
CA ALA A 90 -18.00 -1.89 3.67
C ALA A 90 -18.22 -2.64 4.99
N ARG A 91 -17.53 -3.78 5.16
CA ARG A 91 -17.35 -4.35 6.49
C ARG A 91 -16.26 -3.57 7.22
N VAL A 92 -16.61 -2.88 8.29
CA VAL A 92 -15.67 -2.08 9.08
C VAL A 92 -15.19 -2.88 10.28
N VAL A 93 -13.87 -2.95 10.50
CA VAL A 93 -13.27 -3.64 11.65
C VAL A 93 -12.26 -2.72 12.32
N HIS A 94 -12.41 -2.48 13.62
CA HIS A 94 -11.44 -1.71 14.39
C HIS A 94 -10.17 -2.53 14.68
N ARG A 95 -8.97 -1.95 14.53
CA ARG A 95 -7.69 -2.68 14.65
C ARG A 95 -7.53 -3.46 15.96
N ASP A 96 -8.03 -2.90 17.07
CA ASP A 96 -7.91 -3.50 18.41
C ASP A 96 -8.74 -4.77 18.56
N ALA A 97 -9.81 -4.92 17.79
CA ALA A 97 -10.70 -6.07 17.86
C ALA A 97 -10.17 -7.31 17.11
N ILE A 98 -9.22 -7.13 16.19
CA ILE A 98 -8.77 -8.19 15.25
C ILE A 98 -7.94 -9.28 15.96
N LEU A 99 -7.00 -8.85 16.80
CA LEU A 99 -6.09 -9.75 17.50
C LEU A 99 -5.86 -9.23 18.92
N PRO A 100 -6.85 -9.38 19.84
CA PRO A 100 -6.81 -8.74 21.16
C PRO A 100 -5.64 -9.18 22.04
N ARG A 101 -5.10 -10.40 21.82
CA ARG A 101 -3.94 -10.92 22.56
C ARG A 101 -2.67 -10.12 22.30
N ILE A 102 -2.54 -9.52 21.12
CA ILE A 102 -1.39 -8.71 20.74
C ILE A 102 -1.87 -7.25 20.67
N PRO A 103 -1.47 -6.37 21.60
CA PRO A 103 -1.89 -4.96 21.58
C PRO A 103 -1.58 -4.31 20.24
N ALA A 104 -2.54 -3.53 19.72
CA ALA A 104 -2.32 -2.82 18.46
C ALA A 104 -1.30 -1.69 18.64
N LEU A 105 -0.53 -1.45 17.58
CA LEU A 105 0.40 -0.34 17.49
C LEU A 105 -0.15 0.72 16.52
N PRO A 106 0.20 2.00 16.67
CA PRO A 106 -0.16 3.01 15.68
C PRO A 106 0.58 2.74 14.35
N GLY A 107 0.00 3.21 13.25
CA GLY A 107 0.63 3.20 11.93
C GLY A 107 -0.10 2.35 10.90
N LYS A 108 0.21 2.63 9.63
CA LYS A 108 -0.45 2.01 8.47
C LYS A 108 -0.15 0.52 8.37
N GLY A 109 1.11 0.11 8.52
CA GLY A 109 1.49 -1.29 8.39
C GLY A 109 0.88 -2.20 9.46
N GLU A 110 0.58 -1.71 10.67
CA GLU A 110 -0.20 -2.48 11.65
C GLU A 110 -1.56 -2.90 11.09
N VAL A 111 -2.25 -1.94 10.48
CA VAL A 111 -3.60 -2.08 9.94
C VAL A 111 -3.59 -3.03 8.74
N LEU A 112 -2.60 -2.89 7.86
CA LEU A 112 -2.39 -3.78 6.72
C LEU A 112 -2.09 -5.22 7.18
N TRP A 113 -1.21 -5.39 8.15
CA TRP A 113 -0.86 -6.69 8.70
C TRP A 113 -2.08 -7.38 9.33
N ARG A 114 -2.80 -6.68 10.23
CA ARG A 114 -4.02 -7.20 10.86
C ARG A 114 -5.12 -7.53 9.85
N SER A 115 -5.21 -6.80 8.74
CA SER A 115 -6.22 -7.08 7.71
C SER A 115 -6.15 -8.51 7.19
N LEU A 116 -4.96 -9.13 7.18
CA LEU A 116 -4.77 -10.51 6.73
C LEU A 116 -5.57 -11.51 7.56
N LEU A 117 -5.75 -11.26 8.87
CA LEU A 117 -6.51 -12.11 9.79
C LEU A 117 -8.02 -12.07 9.57
N VAL A 118 -8.53 -10.98 9.02
CA VAL A 118 -9.97 -10.79 8.84
C VAL A 118 -10.41 -10.92 7.38
N THR A 119 -9.47 -11.05 6.46
CA THR A 119 -9.72 -11.28 5.04
C THR A 119 -9.45 -12.74 4.68
N SER A 120 -10.20 -13.26 3.73
CA SER A 120 -10.15 -14.65 3.26
C SER A 120 -9.59 -14.81 1.84
N GLY A 121 -9.67 -13.76 1.03
CA GLY A 121 -9.39 -13.83 -0.41
C GLY A 121 -7.96 -14.20 -0.78
N ASP A 122 -7.79 -14.98 -1.84
CA ASP A 122 -6.48 -15.47 -2.33
C ASP A 122 -5.57 -14.34 -2.81
N VAL A 123 -6.16 -13.27 -3.33
CA VAL A 123 -5.51 -12.00 -3.66
C VAL A 123 -6.00 -10.94 -2.68
N VAL A 124 -5.07 -10.19 -2.09
CA VAL A 124 -5.37 -9.04 -1.24
C VAL A 124 -4.92 -7.76 -1.95
N CYS A 125 -5.86 -6.84 -2.13
CA CYS A 125 -5.68 -5.55 -2.77
C CYS A 125 -5.83 -4.45 -1.73
N PHE A 126 -4.79 -3.63 -1.57
CA PHE A 126 -4.78 -2.49 -0.67
C PHE A 126 -5.03 -1.20 -1.47
N ILE A 127 -5.92 -0.36 -0.95
CA ILE A 127 -6.26 0.95 -1.52
C ILE A 127 -6.27 1.98 -0.40
N ASP A 128 -5.56 3.10 -0.55
CA ASP A 128 -5.60 4.17 0.46
C ASP A 128 -7.00 4.77 0.57
N ALA A 129 -7.45 5.03 1.81
CA ALA A 129 -8.78 5.59 2.07
C ALA A 129 -8.88 7.11 1.84
N ASP A 130 -7.79 7.78 1.46
CA ASP A 130 -7.69 9.24 1.28
C ASP A 130 -7.67 9.71 -0.19
N LEU A 131 -7.99 8.78 -1.11
CA LEU A 131 -8.05 9.06 -2.55
C LEU A 131 -9.24 9.95 -2.90
N LYS A 132 -8.98 10.95 -3.74
CA LYS A 132 -9.98 11.86 -4.32
C LYS A 132 -10.23 11.49 -5.77
N ASP A 133 -11.47 11.68 -6.23
CA ASP A 133 -11.91 11.32 -7.59
C ASP A 133 -11.59 9.85 -7.91
N PHE A 134 -11.87 8.95 -6.96
CA PHE A 134 -11.47 7.56 -7.03
C PHE A 134 -12.14 6.82 -8.21
N ASP A 135 -11.32 6.10 -8.96
CA ASP A 135 -11.72 5.25 -10.08
C ASP A 135 -11.51 3.77 -9.71
N ALA A 136 -12.55 2.93 -9.86
CA ALA A 136 -12.48 1.50 -9.55
C ALA A 136 -11.48 0.73 -10.45
N GLY A 137 -11.06 1.34 -11.56
CA GLY A 137 -9.94 0.94 -12.40
C GLY A 137 -8.62 0.78 -11.66
N PHE A 138 -8.43 1.47 -10.52
CA PHE A 138 -7.30 1.24 -9.64
C PHE A 138 -7.27 -0.21 -9.12
N VAL A 139 -8.42 -0.73 -8.69
CA VAL A 139 -8.56 -2.09 -8.16
C VAL A 139 -8.48 -3.11 -9.29
N SER A 140 -9.29 -2.94 -10.34
CA SER A 140 -9.33 -3.92 -11.44
C SER A 140 -7.99 -3.99 -12.19
N GLY A 141 -7.32 -2.84 -12.37
CA GLY A 141 -5.99 -2.74 -12.98
C GLY A 141 -4.94 -3.56 -12.24
N ILE A 142 -4.75 -3.33 -10.94
CA ILE A 142 -3.68 -4.02 -10.17
C ILE A 142 -4.01 -5.48 -9.84
N VAL A 143 -5.29 -5.82 -9.68
CA VAL A 143 -5.73 -7.22 -9.48
C VAL A 143 -5.62 -8.02 -10.79
N GLY A 144 -5.80 -7.37 -11.94
CA GLY A 144 -5.81 -7.99 -13.26
C GLY A 144 -4.66 -8.97 -13.51
N PRO A 145 -3.38 -8.55 -13.39
CA PRO A 145 -2.25 -9.44 -13.59
C PRO A 145 -2.25 -10.67 -12.68
N LEU A 146 -2.63 -10.53 -11.40
CA LEU A 146 -2.64 -11.64 -10.44
C LEU A 146 -3.66 -12.74 -10.81
N LEU A 147 -4.74 -12.35 -11.48
CA LEU A 147 -5.80 -13.28 -11.93
C LEU A 147 -5.50 -13.91 -13.29
N THR A 148 -4.67 -13.27 -14.11
CA THR A 148 -4.48 -13.64 -15.53
C THR A 148 -3.06 -14.08 -15.87
N ASP A 149 -2.10 -13.92 -14.97
CA ASP A 149 -0.71 -14.38 -15.08
C ASP A 149 -0.32 -15.13 -13.79
N PRO A 150 -0.10 -16.46 -13.84
CA PRO A 150 0.22 -17.26 -12.66
C PRO A 150 1.61 -16.97 -12.09
N ASP A 151 2.52 -16.38 -12.88
CA ASP A 151 3.89 -16.10 -12.47
C ASP A 151 4.02 -14.77 -11.71
N VAL A 152 2.92 -14.01 -11.55
CA VAL A 152 2.89 -12.74 -10.83
C VAL A 152 2.33 -12.95 -9.42
N ASP A 153 3.05 -12.42 -8.43
CA ASP A 153 2.70 -12.50 -7.01
C ASP A 153 2.43 -11.14 -6.36
N PHE A 154 2.96 -10.05 -6.94
CA PHE A 154 2.86 -8.72 -6.35
C PHE A 154 2.82 -7.63 -7.43
N VAL A 155 1.82 -6.75 -7.35
CA VAL A 155 1.55 -5.70 -8.36
C VAL A 155 1.43 -4.34 -7.69
N LYS A 156 2.25 -3.37 -8.11
CA LYS A 156 2.13 -1.96 -7.72
C LYS A 156 1.27 -1.18 -8.72
N ALA A 157 0.46 -0.24 -8.25
CA ALA A 157 -0.02 0.82 -9.13
C ALA A 157 1.14 1.74 -9.55
N MET A 158 1.14 2.17 -10.80
CA MET A 158 1.88 3.34 -11.30
C MET A 158 0.89 4.39 -11.80
N TYR A 159 1.21 5.65 -11.59
CA TYR A 159 0.29 6.75 -11.86
C TYR A 159 1.04 8.07 -11.94
N ASP A 160 0.43 9.03 -12.62
CA ASP A 160 0.78 10.43 -12.56
C ASP A 160 0.24 11.05 -11.27
N ARG A 161 1.07 11.89 -10.65
CA ARG A 161 0.70 12.70 -9.49
C ARG A 161 0.75 14.18 -9.87
N PRO A 162 -0.37 14.81 -10.26
CA PRO A 162 -0.40 16.23 -10.58
C PRO A 162 -0.22 17.07 -9.31
N PHE A 163 0.38 18.26 -9.46
CA PHE A 163 0.31 19.27 -8.40
C PHE A 163 -1.13 19.80 -8.28
N GLY A 164 -1.49 20.31 -7.11
CA GLY A 164 -2.70 21.14 -6.98
C GLY A 164 -2.69 22.28 -8.00
N ALA A 165 -3.88 22.80 -8.33
CA ALA A 165 -4.10 23.79 -9.39
C ALA A 165 -3.22 25.06 -9.31
N ASP A 166 -2.58 25.32 -8.17
CA ASP A 166 -1.76 26.52 -7.90
C ASP A 166 -0.24 26.32 -8.12
N SER A 167 0.20 25.30 -8.84
CA SER A 167 1.63 25.11 -9.12
C SER A 167 2.18 26.16 -10.10
N PRO A 168 3.26 26.88 -9.76
CA PRO A 168 3.93 27.80 -10.69
C PRO A 168 4.63 27.06 -11.86
N PHE A 169 4.66 25.72 -11.85
CA PHE A 169 5.26 24.87 -12.88
C PHE A 169 4.25 24.29 -13.89
N GLY A 170 2.96 24.70 -13.81
CA GLY A 170 1.90 24.21 -14.69
C GLY A 170 1.42 22.79 -14.38
N GLU A 171 0.34 22.35 -15.05
CA GLU A 171 -0.27 21.02 -14.88
C GLU A 171 0.60 19.85 -15.35
N THR A 172 1.69 20.12 -16.08
CA THR A 172 2.47 19.11 -16.81
C THR A 172 3.68 18.55 -16.05
N ALA A 173 4.03 19.09 -14.88
CA ALA A 173 5.16 18.59 -14.09
C ALA A 173 4.68 17.53 -13.07
N SER A 174 4.60 16.26 -13.46
CA SER A 174 4.49 15.18 -12.47
C SER A 174 5.83 15.00 -11.77
N GLN A 175 5.92 15.34 -10.49
CA GLN A 175 7.15 15.19 -9.70
C GLN A 175 7.15 13.95 -8.79
N GLY A 176 6.20 13.02 -8.94
CA GLY A 176 6.04 11.94 -7.97
C GLY A 176 5.86 12.49 -6.54
N GLY A 177 5.96 11.63 -5.52
CA GLY A 177 6.00 12.09 -4.13
C GLY A 177 7.39 12.58 -3.74
N ARG A 178 7.50 13.68 -2.98
CA ARG A 178 8.80 14.20 -2.48
C ARG A 178 9.65 13.13 -1.80
N VAL A 179 9.05 12.30 -0.92
CA VAL A 179 9.75 11.20 -0.24
C VAL A 179 10.08 10.06 -1.22
N THR A 180 9.22 9.80 -2.21
CA THR A 180 9.50 8.85 -3.29
C THR A 180 10.76 9.25 -4.06
N GLU A 181 10.83 10.50 -4.53
CA GLU A 181 11.93 10.99 -5.38
C GLU A 181 13.22 11.24 -4.61
N LEU A 182 13.15 11.78 -3.39
CA LEU A 182 14.33 12.21 -2.65
C LEU A 182 14.88 11.16 -1.68
N VAL A 183 14.11 10.10 -1.39
CA VAL A 183 14.49 9.07 -0.40
C VAL A 183 14.36 7.67 -0.98
N ALA A 184 13.16 7.23 -1.34
CA ALA A 184 12.94 5.83 -1.72
C ALA A 184 13.66 5.45 -3.02
N ARG A 185 13.48 6.22 -4.11
CA ARG A 185 14.13 5.91 -5.40
C ARG A 185 15.67 5.93 -5.29
N PRO A 186 16.32 6.93 -4.63
CA PRO A 186 17.75 6.89 -4.39
C PRO A 186 18.20 5.65 -3.58
N LEU A 187 17.50 5.32 -2.49
CA LEU A 187 17.81 4.13 -1.68
C LEU A 187 17.71 2.85 -2.49
N LEU A 188 16.61 2.67 -3.23
CA LEU A 188 16.39 1.50 -4.09
C LEU A 188 17.47 1.42 -5.17
N ASN A 189 17.78 2.51 -5.87
CA ASN A 189 18.81 2.47 -6.93
C ASN A 189 20.20 2.13 -6.39
N LEU A 190 20.54 2.58 -5.17
CA LEU A 190 21.86 2.34 -4.58
C LEU A 190 21.99 0.96 -3.89
N HIS A 191 20.89 0.38 -3.42
CA HIS A 191 20.92 -0.81 -2.55
C HIS A 191 20.14 -2.00 -3.08
N TRP A 192 19.12 -1.77 -3.90
CA TRP A 192 18.31 -2.79 -4.57
C TRP A 192 18.07 -2.40 -6.04
N PRO A 193 19.13 -2.32 -6.88
CA PRO A 193 19.03 -1.79 -8.23
C PRO A 193 18.04 -2.56 -9.13
N GLN A 194 17.68 -3.80 -8.77
CA GLN A 194 16.59 -4.56 -9.41
C GLN A 194 15.22 -3.89 -9.28
N LEU A 195 15.00 -3.06 -8.26
CA LEU A 195 13.76 -2.30 -8.03
C LEU A 195 13.80 -0.89 -8.66
N ALA A 196 14.87 -0.53 -9.38
CA ALA A 196 15.01 0.80 -9.97
C ALA A 196 13.93 1.12 -11.03
N GLY A 197 13.28 0.10 -11.59
CA GLY A 197 12.18 0.24 -12.55
C GLY A 197 10.80 0.48 -11.93
N ILE A 198 10.66 0.39 -10.59
CA ILE A 198 9.37 0.61 -9.93
C ILE A 198 9.07 2.11 -9.90
N VAL A 199 7.96 2.51 -10.54
CA VAL A 199 7.60 3.93 -10.71
C VAL A 199 7.14 4.56 -9.38
N GLN A 200 6.27 3.88 -8.63
CA GLN A 200 5.70 4.38 -7.37
C GLN A 200 5.99 3.40 -6.21
N PRO A 201 7.24 3.28 -5.73
CA PRO A 201 7.62 2.28 -4.72
C PRO A 201 6.94 2.47 -3.36
N LEU A 202 6.47 3.69 -3.06
CA LEU A 202 5.76 4.01 -1.82
C LEU A 202 4.23 4.18 -2.00
N GLY A 203 3.69 3.84 -3.18
CA GLY A 203 2.25 3.99 -3.43
C GLY A 203 1.43 3.04 -2.56
N GLY A 204 0.34 3.54 -1.97
CA GLY A 204 -0.56 2.73 -1.14
C GLY A 204 -1.44 1.77 -1.91
N GLU A 205 -1.51 1.91 -3.24
CA GLU A 205 -2.30 1.02 -4.10
C GLU A 205 -1.41 -0.09 -4.67
N TYR A 206 -1.69 -1.30 -4.21
CA TYR A 206 -1.03 -2.52 -4.66
C TYR A 206 -1.86 -3.75 -4.31
N ALA A 207 -1.63 -4.84 -5.03
CA ALA A 207 -2.23 -6.12 -4.73
C ALA A 207 -1.17 -7.21 -4.73
N ALA A 208 -1.39 -8.25 -3.93
CA ALA A 208 -0.49 -9.40 -3.89
C ALA A 208 -1.25 -10.67 -3.57
N ARG A 209 -0.66 -11.82 -3.91
CA ARG A 209 -1.17 -13.11 -3.44
C ARG A 209 -1.02 -13.18 -1.92
N ARG A 210 -2.05 -13.68 -1.24
CA ARG A 210 -2.04 -13.94 0.19
C ARG A 210 -0.87 -14.82 0.61
N SER A 211 -0.57 -15.85 -0.18
CA SER A 211 0.55 -16.77 0.04
C SER A 211 1.91 -16.10 0.09
N LEU A 212 2.07 -14.94 -0.56
CA LEU A 212 3.25 -14.09 -0.40
C LEU A 212 3.13 -13.26 0.88
N LEU A 213 2.05 -12.50 1.04
CA LEU A 213 1.87 -11.56 2.15
C LEU A 213 2.01 -12.22 3.52
N GLU A 214 1.49 -13.44 3.71
CA GLU A 214 1.55 -14.15 4.99
C GLU A 214 2.97 -14.57 5.40
N ARG A 215 3.93 -14.54 4.47
CA ARG A 215 5.34 -14.86 4.69
C ARG A 215 6.21 -13.64 4.99
N LEU A 216 5.70 -12.44 4.73
CA LEU A 216 6.46 -11.20 4.87
C LEU A 216 6.20 -10.57 6.24
N PRO A 217 7.22 -10.00 6.90
CA PRO A 217 7.02 -9.15 8.05
C PRO A 217 6.53 -7.75 7.63
N PHE A 218 5.87 -7.04 8.54
CA PHE A 218 5.25 -5.73 8.28
C PHE A 218 5.75 -4.69 9.28
N PRO A 219 6.58 -3.71 8.89
CA PRO A 219 6.84 -2.53 9.71
C PRO A 219 5.52 -1.83 10.04
N VAL A 220 5.30 -1.40 11.28
CA VAL A 220 3.97 -0.89 11.69
C VAL A 220 3.63 0.47 11.11
N GLY A 221 4.63 1.29 10.78
CA GLY A 221 4.47 2.67 10.28
C GLY A 221 4.50 2.79 8.75
N TYR A 222 4.94 3.96 8.27
CA TYR A 222 5.06 4.29 6.83
C TYR A 222 6.16 3.50 6.08
N GLY A 223 6.96 2.70 6.79
CA GLY A 223 7.97 1.82 6.20
C GLY A 223 7.41 0.66 5.39
N VAL A 224 6.13 0.33 5.59
CA VAL A 224 5.53 -0.92 5.13
C VAL A 224 5.60 -1.11 3.61
N GLU A 225 5.33 -0.10 2.80
CA GLU A 225 5.38 -0.26 1.34
C GLU A 225 6.79 -0.55 0.82
N LEU A 226 7.80 0.15 1.37
CA LEU A 226 9.20 -0.11 1.00
C LEU A 226 9.62 -1.52 1.43
N ALA A 227 9.29 -1.90 2.67
CA ALA A 227 9.60 -3.21 3.22
C ALA A 227 9.00 -4.33 2.38
N LEU A 228 7.69 -4.29 2.13
CA LEU A 228 7.00 -5.30 1.35
C LEU A 228 7.59 -5.43 -0.05
N LEU A 229 7.96 -4.32 -0.70
CA LEU A 229 8.58 -4.36 -2.02
C LEU A 229 9.96 -5.05 -2.00
N VAL A 230 10.81 -4.71 -1.03
CA VAL A 230 12.15 -5.31 -0.88
C VAL A 230 12.06 -6.77 -0.48
N ASP A 231 11.19 -7.09 0.48
CA ASP A 231 11.05 -8.43 1.02
C ASP A 231 10.34 -9.36 0.00
N ALA A 232 9.41 -8.83 -0.81
CA ALA A 232 8.86 -9.55 -1.96
C ALA A 232 9.94 -9.86 -3.01
N LEU A 233 10.79 -8.89 -3.38
CA LEU A 233 11.90 -9.14 -4.30
C LEU A 233 12.78 -10.29 -3.81
N HIS A 234 13.18 -10.28 -2.54
CA HIS A 234 14.02 -11.34 -1.97
C HIS A 234 13.29 -12.69 -1.89
N THR A 235 11.96 -12.68 -1.82
CA THR A 235 11.15 -13.89 -1.59
C THR A 235 10.72 -14.58 -2.87
N VAL A 236 10.33 -13.83 -3.90
CA VAL A 236 9.76 -14.34 -5.16
C VAL A 236 10.53 -13.89 -6.41
N GLY A 237 11.49 -12.99 -6.27
CA GLY A 237 12.29 -12.47 -7.38
C GLY A 237 11.58 -11.38 -8.19
N LEU A 238 12.34 -10.73 -9.07
CA LEU A 238 11.87 -9.58 -9.86
C LEU A 238 10.77 -9.97 -10.86
N ASP A 239 10.85 -11.15 -11.47
CA ASP A 239 9.88 -11.59 -12.48
C ASP A 239 8.47 -11.86 -11.93
N ALA A 240 8.33 -12.01 -10.61
CA ALA A 240 7.03 -12.14 -9.94
C ALA A 240 6.43 -10.80 -9.48
N LEU A 241 7.21 -9.71 -9.61
CA LEU A 241 6.77 -8.35 -9.39
C LEU A 241 6.27 -7.74 -10.70
N ALA A 242 5.26 -6.90 -10.62
CA ALA A 242 4.76 -6.13 -11.75
C ALA A 242 4.20 -4.76 -11.34
N GLN A 243 3.89 -3.93 -12.33
CA GLN A 243 3.21 -2.65 -12.14
C GLN A 243 2.15 -2.38 -13.21
N VAL A 244 1.11 -1.63 -12.84
CA VAL A 244 0.00 -1.28 -13.73
C VAL A 244 -0.30 0.21 -13.68
N ASP A 245 -0.36 0.85 -14.85
CA ASP A 245 -0.78 2.24 -15.02
C ASP A 245 -2.27 2.36 -14.73
N VAL A 246 -2.59 3.14 -13.71
CA VAL A 246 -3.97 3.44 -13.29
C VAL A 246 -4.32 4.91 -13.54
N GLY A 247 -3.51 5.62 -14.32
CA GLY A 247 -3.76 7.00 -14.72
C GLY A 247 -3.35 8.00 -13.64
N VAL A 248 -4.31 8.79 -13.15
CA VAL A 248 -4.03 9.95 -12.30
C VAL A 248 -4.44 9.68 -10.85
N ARG A 249 -3.53 9.88 -9.90
CA ARG A 249 -3.81 9.73 -8.46
C ARG A 249 -3.85 11.08 -7.75
N ARG A 250 -5.01 11.42 -7.17
CA ARG A 250 -5.21 12.61 -6.34
C ARG A 250 -5.47 12.22 -4.88
N HIS A 251 -4.82 12.91 -3.95
CA HIS A 251 -4.93 12.65 -2.49
C HIS A 251 -4.52 13.87 -1.67
N ARG A 252 -4.66 13.79 -0.35
CA ARG A 252 -4.31 14.87 0.57
C ARG A 252 -2.79 15.12 0.58
N HIS A 253 -2.39 16.39 0.51
CA HIS A 253 -0.98 16.76 0.63
C HIS A 253 -0.55 16.79 2.10
N GLN A 254 0.59 16.16 2.39
CA GLN A 254 1.26 16.23 3.69
C GLN A 254 2.18 17.46 3.77
N ASP A 255 2.30 18.02 4.97
CA ASP A 255 3.22 19.13 5.23
C ASP A 255 4.70 18.70 5.23
N GLY A 256 5.61 19.67 5.22
CA GLY A 256 7.05 19.42 5.21
C GLY A 256 7.53 18.57 6.40
N PRO A 257 7.21 18.95 7.65
CA PRO A 257 7.58 18.18 8.83
C PRO A 257 7.12 16.72 8.81
N ALA A 258 5.87 16.44 8.43
CA ALA A 258 5.33 15.09 8.30
C ALA A 258 6.09 14.26 7.26
N LEU A 259 6.44 14.86 6.12
CA LEU A 259 7.29 14.18 5.12
C LEU A 259 8.70 13.90 5.62
N GLY A 260 9.26 14.77 6.46
CA GLY A 260 10.54 14.51 7.13
C GLY A 260 10.48 13.30 8.07
N ARG A 261 9.40 13.16 8.85
CA ARG A 261 9.17 11.98 9.71
C ARG A 261 8.97 10.71 8.89
N MET A 262 8.19 10.79 7.81
CA MET A 262 8.02 9.69 6.84
C MET A 262 9.36 9.26 6.24
N ALA A 263 10.19 10.22 5.78
CA ALA A 263 11.51 9.95 5.23
C ALA A 263 12.42 9.21 6.24
N ALA A 264 12.38 9.59 7.52
CA ALA A 264 13.14 8.91 8.57
C ALA A 264 12.68 7.45 8.76
N ALA A 265 11.37 7.19 8.73
CA ALA A 265 10.81 5.84 8.81
C ALA A 265 11.20 4.97 7.60
N ILE A 266 11.15 5.52 6.38
CA ILE A 266 11.60 4.84 5.16
C ILE A 266 13.10 4.50 5.26
N TYR A 267 13.93 5.46 5.67
CA TYR A 267 15.37 5.25 5.81
C TYR A 267 15.68 4.20 6.88
N ARG A 268 15.02 4.25 8.03
CA ARG A 268 15.16 3.24 9.08
C ARG A 268 14.77 1.84 8.60
N THR A 269 13.66 1.73 7.88
CA THR A 269 13.21 0.47 7.29
C THR A 269 14.25 -0.09 6.33
N ALA A 270 14.80 0.75 5.44
CA ALA A 270 15.88 0.35 4.54
C ALA A 270 17.12 -0.14 5.31
N GLN A 271 17.52 0.54 6.38
CA GLN A 271 18.68 0.14 7.19
C GLN A 271 18.51 -1.23 7.83
N LEU A 272 17.30 -1.56 8.31
CA LEU A 272 17.00 -2.88 8.87
C LEU A 272 17.20 -3.98 7.83
N ARG A 273 16.75 -3.77 6.58
CA ARG A 273 16.96 -4.73 5.48
C ARG A 273 18.42 -4.80 5.01
N LEU A 274 19.19 -3.72 5.15
CA LEU A 274 20.60 -3.67 4.75
C LEU A 274 21.55 -4.35 5.75
N SER A 275 21.07 -4.84 6.90
CA SER A 275 21.89 -5.47 7.95
C SER A 275 23.06 -4.60 8.46
N ARG A 276 22.96 -3.27 8.34
CA ARG A 276 24.00 -2.33 8.80
C ARG A 276 23.89 -2.11 10.31
N GLY A 277 24.72 -2.82 11.08
CA GLY A 277 24.73 -2.85 12.55
C GLY A 277 25.23 -1.60 13.30
N HIS A 278 25.03 -0.39 12.79
CA HIS A 278 25.40 0.82 13.54
C HIS A 278 24.21 1.37 14.33
N LEU A 279 24.48 1.87 15.54
CA LEU A 279 23.51 2.57 16.40
C LEU A 279 22.88 3.73 15.62
N VAL A 280 21.58 3.60 15.37
CA VAL A 280 20.74 4.67 14.84
C VAL A 280 19.89 5.11 16.01
N ARG A 281 20.03 6.38 16.42
CA ARG A 281 19.08 7.01 17.31
C ARG A 281 17.73 6.97 16.58
N PRO A 282 16.71 6.23 17.05
CA PRO A 282 15.42 6.10 16.37
C PRO A 282 14.56 7.34 16.64
N GLU A 283 15.16 8.52 16.47
CA GLU A 283 14.51 9.79 16.73
C GLU A 283 14.95 10.81 15.68
N LEU A 284 14.00 11.60 15.21
CA LEU A 284 14.21 12.74 14.32
C LEU A 284 13.96 14.03 15.10
N THR A 285 14.93 14.93 15.12
CA THR A 285 14.72 16.29 15.65
C THR A 285 14.48 17.27 14.51
N GLN A 286 13.35 17.97 14.56
CA GLN A 286 12.97 19.04 13.64
C GLN A 286 12.89 20.36 14.42
N PHE A 287 12.93 21.49 13.71
CA PHE A 287 12.97 22.81 14.34
C PHE A 287 11.81 23.66 13.86
N GLU A 288 11.09 24.28 14.79
CA GLU A 288 10.01 25.22 14.52
C GLU A 288 10.42 26.63 14.97
N ARG A 289 9.94 27.67 14.27
CA ARG A 289 10.23 29.05 14.66
C ARG A 289 9.25 29.50 15.74
N GLY A 290 9.75 29.71 16.95
CA GLY A 290 9.04 30.36 18.05
C GLY A 290 9.34 31.87 18.14
N GLU A 291 8.76 32.50 19.16
CA GLU A 291 8.87 33.96 19.40
C GLU A 291 10.31 34.44 19.63
N HIS A 292 11.15 33.61 20.28
CA HIS A 292 12.51 33.97 20.67
C HIS A 292 13.61 33.19 19.94
N GLY A 293 13.28 32.46 18.86
CA GLY A 293 14.24 31.66 18.11
C GLY A 293 13.67 30.36 17.56
N PHE A 294 14.53 29.36 17.36
CA PHE A 294 14.12 28.02 16.93
C PHE A 294 13.92 27.10 18.14
N VAL A 295 12.82 26.35 18.13
CA VAL A 295 12.46 25.37 19.15
C VAL A 295 12.63 23.96 18.56
N PRO A 296 13.43 23.07 19.19
CA PRO A 296 13.57 21.70 18.74
C PRO A 296 12.39 20.84 19.18
N HIS A 297 11.88 20.02 18.26
CA HIS A 297 10.89 18.98 18.52
C HIS A 297 11.47 17.63 18.10
N THR A 298 11.59 16.70 19.04
CA THR A 298 12.10 15.35 18.79
C THR A 298 10.95 14.37 18.70
N TYR A 299 10.94 13.60 17.61
CA TYR A 299 9.92 12.60 17.31
C TYR A 299 10.58 11.23 17.27
N ALA A 300 9.93 10.22 17.85
CA ALA A 300 10.34 8.83 17.65
C ALA A 300 10.15 8.44 16.18
N VAL A 301 11.03 7.56 15.70
CA VAL A 301 10.94 6.90 14.40
C VAL A 301 10.61 5.44 14.65
N ASP A 302 9.48 4.97 14.11
CA ASP A 302 9.00 3.62 14.36
C ASP A 302 10.06 2.56 14.01
N THR A 303 10.32 1.68 14.96
CA THR A 303 11.25 0.54 14.80
C THR A 303 10.56 -0.81 14.91
N GLU A 304 9.28 -0.83 15.23
CA GLU A 304 8.51 -2.04 15.45
C GLU A 304 8.09 -2.68 14.12
N GLU A 305 8.15 -4.01 14.10
CA GLU A 305 7.77 -4.82 12.96
C GLU A 305 6.95 -6.01 13.45
N ARG A 306 5.86 -6.29 12.74
CA ARG A 306 5.06 -7.49 12.94
C ARG A 306 5.68 -8.68 12.20
N PRO A 307 5.70 -9.86 12.82
CA PRO A 307 6.24 -11.06 12.17
C PRO A 307 5.37 -11.47 10.98
N PRO A 308 5.86 -12.39 10.12
CA PRO A 308 5.02 -13.05 9.13
C PRO A 308 3.70 -13.53 9.72
N MET A 309 2.59 -13.22 9.07
CA MET A 309 1.26 -13.54 9.61
C MET A 309 1.06 -15.05 9.78
N ARG A 310 1.70 -15.88 8.95
CA ARG A 310 1.69 -17.35 9.10
C ARG A 310 2.28 -17.85 10.42
N ASP A 311 3.10 -17.04 11.10
CA ASP A 311 3.70 -17.37 12.39
C ASP A 311 2.76 -17.02 13.57
N ILE A 312 1.60 -16.41 13.30
CA ILE A 312 0.55 -16.13 14.28
C ILE A 312 -0.37 -17.34 14.41
N GLU A 313 -0.47 -17.88 15.61
CA GLU A 313 -1.26 -19.07 15.93
C GLU A 313 -2.72 -18.94 15.49
N GLU A 314 -3.37 -17.81 15.80
CA GLU A 314 -4.76 -17.57 15.42
C GLU A 314 -4.97 -17.58 13.90
N TYR A 315 -3.98 -17.10 13.15
CA TYR A 315 -4.02 -17.13 11.69
C TYR A 315 -3.85 -18.55 11.16
N ALA A 316 -2.86 -19.29 11.68
CA ALA A 316 -2.61 -20.67 11.28
C ALA A 316 -3.83 -21.57 11.55
N VAL A 317 -4.49 -21.40 12.69
CA VAL A 317 -5.74 -22.12 13.02
C VAL A 317 -6.86 -21.72 12.07
N HIS A 318 -7.04 -20.42 11.80
CA HIS A 318 -8.09 -19.94 10.89
C HIS A 318 -7.90 -20.46 9.45
N ARG A 319 -6.66 -20.62 8.98
CA ARG A 319 -6.36 -21.13 7.63
C ARG A 319 -6.39 -22.66 7.51
N ALA A 320 -6.29 -23.38 8.63
CA ALA A 320 -6.39 -24.83 8.65
C ALA A 320 -7.84 -25.35 8.76
N ALA A 321 -8.76 -24.49 9.20
CA ALA A 321 -10.20 -24.77 9.34
C ALA A 321 -10.95 -24.60 8.00
#